data_AF-A0A952S8J5-F1
#
_entry.id   AF-A0A952S8J5-F1
#
_cell.length_a   1.000
_cell.length_b   1.000
_cell.length_c   1.000
_cell.angle_alpha   90.00
_cell.angle_beta   90.00
_cell.angle_gamma   90.00
#
_symmetry.space_group_name_H-M   'P 1'
#
loop_
_entity.id
_entity.type
_entity.pdbx_description
1 polymer ?
#
loop_
_entity_poly.entity_id
_entity_poly.type
_entity_poly.pdbx_seq_one_letter_code
_entity_poly.pdbx_strand_id
1 'polypeptide(L)'
;MAKKQRRFEQAPVAAPEKTAPTRYEDVFQQKVGKGIEEIGKKVEGRGRTLLYALGAVVVLAILIAVFNSFSKRSNAAAQSALAKAIETSKARITDTPPVAGTGEKTYKTEKERADAAIAQFQAVVDNYGGAAGEKAKYFIAVTKLFSDRPAAITELEAMANGTSDVAKLAKFALAQTRAEDGRFDEAATLYNELLGMPDPLIAKDTVNFELAKVYEKQGKTAEAADLYFQIAKTASEAKDADGKAISMGQTARDAKEKLESLDPARAKEIKEAEQPNPFGGGLPIGM
;
A
#
# COMPACT_ATOMS: atom_id res chain seq x y z
N MET A 1 61.67 -83.04 -40.80
CA MET A 1 61.15 -84.41 -41.08
C MET A 1 59.64 -84.40 -40.93
N ALA A 2 58.95 -85.01 -41.90
CA ALA A 2 57.50 -85.01 -42.05
C ALA A 2 56.83 -86.23 -41.39
N LYS A 3 55.59 -86.08 -40.92
CA LYS A 3 54.46 -87.05 -40.91
C LYS A 3 53.39 -86.52 -39.93
N LYS A 4 52.20 -86.07 -40.34
CA LYS A 4 51.08 -86.74 -41.03
C LYS A 4 50.51 -87.90 -40.21
N GLN A 5 49.34 -87.71 -39.59
CA GLN A 5 48.30 -88.73 -39.33
C GLN A 5 47.01 -88.01 -38.88
N ARG A 6 46.05 -87.82 -39.80
CA ARG A 6 44.85 -88.66 -40.05
C ARG A 6 43.81 -88.56 -38.92
N ARG A 7 42.84 -87.66 -39.13
CA ARG A 7 41.57 -87.55 -38.42
C ARG A 7 40.66 -88.73 -38.80
N PHE A 8 40.07 -89.36 -37.80
CA PHE A 8 38.90 -90.23 -37.92
C PHE A 8 37.70 -89.57 -37.24
N GLU A 9 36.53 -89.96 -37.73
CA GLU A 9 35.20 -89.36 -37.62
C GLU A 9 34.63 -89.23 -36.21
N GLN A 10 33.75 -88.24 -36.05
CA GLN A 10 32.54 -88.28 -35.24
C GLN A 10 31.62 -87.11 -35.66
N ALA A 11 30.49 -87.40 -36.30
CA ALA A 11 29.27 -86.58 -36.15
C ALA A 11 28.53 -87.15 -34.93
N PRO A 12 27.83 -86.37 -34.07
CA PRO A 12 26.87 -85.30 -34.40
C PRO A 12 27.09 -84.05 -33.48
N VAL A 13 26.35 -82.94 -33.51
CA VAL A 13 24.98 -82.70 -33.01
C VAL A 13 24.60 -81.29 -33.46
N ALA A 14 23.41 -81.13 -34.05
CA ALA A 14 22.88 -79.82 -34.42
C ALA A 14 22.70 -78.93 -33.18
N ALA A 15 23.44 -77.82 -33.14
CA ALA A 15 23.29 -76.80 -32.11
C ALA A 15 22.03 -75.95 -32.39
N PRO A 16 21.29 -75.53 -31.36
CA PRO A 16 20.07 -74.75 -31.53
C PRO A 16 20.39 -73.36 -32.12
N GLU A 17 19.57 -72.95 -33.08
CA GLU A 17 19.63 -71.66 -33.76
C GLU A 17 19.47 -70.52 -32.73
N LYS A 18 20.54 -69.75 -32.51
CA LYS A 18 20.50 -68.57 -31.64
C LYS A 18 19.78 -67.45 -32.37
N THR A 19 18.52 -67.19 -32.03
CA THR A 19 17.83 -65.96 -32.39
C THR A 19 18.58 -64.76 -31.81
N ALA A 20 18.98 -63.83 -32.68
CA ALA A 20 19.64 -62.60 -32.27
C ALA A 20 18.70 -61.79 -31.34
N PRO A 21 19.19 -61.18 -30.26
CA PRO A 21 18.33 -60.39 -29.38
C PRO A 21 17.79 -59.18 -30.15
N THR A 22 16.48 -59.07 -30.23
CA THR A 22 15.78 -57.87 -30.71
C THR A 22 16.18 -56.71 -29.80
N ARG A 23 16.93 -55.75 -30.36
CA ARG A 23 17.32 -54.51 -29.68
C ARG A 23 16.04 -53.72 -29.42
N TYR A 24 15.59 -53.72 -28.17
CA TYR A 24 14.47 -52.89 -27.74
C TYR A 24 14.92 -51.42 -27.77
N GLU A 25 14.54 -50.70 -28.81
CA GLU A 25 14.64 -49.24 -28.82
C GLU A 25 13.45 -48.66 -28.06
N ASP A 26 13.74 -48.01 -26.93
CA ASP A 26 12.74 -47.38 -26.08
C ASP A 26 12.03 -46.25 -26.86
N VAL A 27 10.69 -46.28 -26.86
CA VAL A 27 9.84 -45.26 -27.51
C VAL A 27 10.14 -43.86 -26.94
N PHE A 28 10.61 -43.78 -25.69
CA PHE A 28 11.10 -42.55 -25.07
C PHE A 28 12.40 -42.06 -25.72
N GLN A 29 13.36 -42.94 -25.99
CA GLN A 29 14.60 -42.60 -26.69
C GLN A 29 14.33 -42.11 -28.12
N GLN A 30 13.33 -42.67 -28.82
CA GLN A 30 12.93 -42.14 -30.13
C GLN A 30 12.21 -40.79 -30.05
N LYS A 31 11.31 -40.58 -29.08
CA LYS A 31 10.60 -39.29 -28.96
C LYS A 31 11.51 -38.16 -28.49
N VAL A 32 12.39 -38.45 -27.53
CA VAL A 32 13.37 -37.48 -27.03
C VAL A 32 14.51 -37.30 -28.04
N GLY A 33 14.98 -38.38 -28.66
CA GLY A 33 15.99 -38.34 -29.72
C GLY A 33 15.53 -37.53 -30.93
N LYS A 34 14.33 -37.79 -31.46
CA LYS A 34 13.78 -37.01 -32.59
C LYS A 34 13.49 -35.55 -32.20
N GLY A 35 13.05 -35.28 -30.97
CA GLY A 35 12.88 -33.91 -30.48
C GLY A 35 14.19 -33.13 -30.37
N ILE A 36 15.27 -33.76 -29.90
CA ILE A 36 16.60 -33.16 -29.82
C ILE A 36 17.23 -33.02 -31.21
N GLU A 37 16.98 -33.97 -32.12
CA GLU A 37 17.51 -33.96 -33.49
C GLU A 37 16.77 -32.96 -34.41
N GLU A 38 15.46 -32.74 -34.21
CA GLU A 38 14.71 -31.67 -34.87
C GLU A 38 15.08 -30.27 -34.37
N ILE A 39 15.39 -30.14 -33.07
CA ILE A 39 15.96 -28.92 -32.51
C ILE A 39 17.37 -28.71 -33.09
N GLY A 40 18.20 -29.75 -33.15
CA GLY A 40 19.54 -29.72 -33.76
C GLY A 40 19.54 -29.27 -35.22
N LYS A 41 18.62 -29.80 -36.05
CA LYS A 41 18.48 -29.41 -37.47
C LYS A 41 17.92 -28.00 -37.67
N LYS A 42 17.09 -27.47 -36.77
CA LYS A 42 16.65 -26.05 -36.78
C LYS A 42 17.72 -25.09 -36.23
N VAL A 43 18.72 -25.61 -35.53
CA VAL A 43 19.83 -24.89 -34.90
C VAL A 43 21.09 -24.88 -35.79
N GLU A 44 21.24 -25.85 -36.70
CA GLU A 44 22.30 -25.90 -37.70
C GLU A 44 22.27 -24.66 -38.60
N GLY A 45 23.27 -23.77 -38.43
CA GLY A 45 23.40 -22.51 -39.15
C GLY A 45 22.84 -21.25 -38.43
N ARG A 46 22.13 -21.39 -37.30
CA ARG A 46 21.59 -20.25 -36.51
C ARG A 46 22.22 -20.07 -35.13
N GLY A 47 23.32 -20.77 -34.85
CA GLY A 47 24.01 -20.73 -33.55
C GLY A 47 24.36 -19.32 -33.07
N ARG A 48 24.77 -18.41 -33.98
CA ARG A 48 25.02 -17.00 -33.63
C ARG A 48 23.75 -16.25 -33.20
N THR A 49 22.65 -16.39 -33.93
CA THR A 49 21.37 -15.73 -33.60
C THR A 49 20.78 -16.26 -32.29
N LEU A 50 20.89 -17.57 -32.05
CA LEU A 50 20.49 -18.19 -30.78
C LEU A 50 21.38 -17.76 -29.61
N LEU A 51 22.70 -17.64 -29.81
CA LEU A 51 23.63 -17.09 -28.81
C LEU A 51 23.31 -15.63 -28.49
N TYR A 52 23.03 -14.78 -29.49
CA TYR A 52 22.65 -13.39 -29.25
C TYR A 52 21.28 -13.26 -28.58
N ALA A 53 20.30 -14.10 -28.94
CA ALA A 53 19.00 -14.15 -28.29
C ALA A 53 19.13 -14.59 -26.82
N LEU A 54 19.92 -15.62 -26.54
CA LEU A 54 20.20 -16.08 -25.17
C LEU A 54 20.96 -14.99 -24.37
N GLY A 55 21.96 -14.35 -24.99
CA GLY A 55 22.69 -13.24 -24.40
C GLY A 55 21.79 -12.04 -24.08
N ALA A 56 20.86 -11.70 -24.98
CA ALA A 56 19.89 -10.64 -24.76
C ALA A 56 18.94 -10.95 -23.59
N VAL A 57 18.49 -12.20 -23.45
CA VAL A 57 17.66 -12.64 -22.31
C VAL A 57 18.45 -12.57 -20.99
N VAL A 58 19.72 -12.98 -20.99
CA VAL A 58 20.58 -12.88 -19.80
C VAL A 58 20.83 -11.42 -19.41
N VAL A 59 21.13 -10.55 -20.38
CA VAL A 59 21.30 -9.11 -20.13
C VAL A 59 20.00 -8.50 -19.61
N LEU A 60 18.84 -8.85 -20.19
CA LEU A 60 17.55 -8.39 -19.72
C LEU A 60 17.27 -8.87 -18.28
N ALA A 61 17.58 -10.12 -17.96
CA ALA A 61 17.45 -10.65 -16.60
C ALA A 61 18.37 -9.94 -15.60
N ILE A 62 19.60 -9.61 -15.99
CA ILE A 62 20.53 -8.81 -15.17
C ILE A 62 19.98 -7.39 -14.98
N LEU A 63 19.49 -6.74 -16.03
CA LEU A 63 18.88 -5.41 -15.94
C LEU A 63 17.66 -5.41 -15.01
N ILE A 64 16.80 -6.42 -15.09
CA ILE A 64 15.66 -6.60 -14.19
C ILE A 64 16.13 -6.84 -12.75
N ALA A 65 17.16 -7.68 -12.54
CA ALA A 65 17.71 -7.95 -11.21
C ALA A 65 18.37 -6.71 -10.59
N VAL A 66 19.13 -5.93 -11.38
CA VAL A 66 19.73 -4.66 -10.97
C VAL A 66 18.63 -3.63 -10.67
N PHE A 67 17.62 -3.50 -11.54
CA PHE A 67 16.47 -2.61 -11.31
C PHE A 67 15.72 -2.99 -10.03
N ASN A 68 15.45 -4.27 -9.81
CA ASN A 68 14.76 -4.75 -8.60
C ASN A 68 15.60 -4.57 -7.33
N SER A 69 16.92 -4.79 -7.41
CA SER A 69 17.84 -4.58 -6.27
C SER A 69 17.99 -3.09 -5.94
N PHE A 70 18.14 -2.24 -6.96
CA PHE A 70 18.18 -0.79 -6.82
C PHE A 70 16.85 -0.26 -6.30
N SER A 71 15.71 -0.75 -6.82
CA SER A 71 14.36 -0.37 -6.37
C SER A 71 14.08 -0.80 -4.93
N LYS A 72 14.50 -2.00 -4.50
CA LYS A 72 14.36 -2.46 -3.10
C LYS A 72 15.23 -1.64 -2.13
N ARG A 73 16.48 -1.35 -2.49
CA ARG A 73 17.37 -0.49 -1.67
C ARG A 73 16.89 0.96 -1.67
N SER A 74 16.44 1.45 -2.82
CA SER A 74 15.85 2.78 -2.99
C SER A 74 14.58 2.92 -2.15
N ASN A 75 13.71 1.91 -2.08
CA ASN A 75 12.51 1.94 -1.26
C ASN A 75 12.81 2.09 0.24
N ALA A 76 13.76 1.32 0.79
CA ALA A 76 14.12 1.44 2.21
C ALA A 76 14.74 2.82 2.52
N ALA A 77 15.63 3.30 1.65
CA ALA A 77 16.23 4.63 1.78
C ALA A 77 15.18 5.75 1.65
N ALA A 78 14.24 5.63 0.72
CA ALA A 78 13.15 6.59 0.51
C ALA A 78 12.22 6.66 1.71
N GLN A 79 11.83 5.51 2.30
CA GLN A 79 11.00 5.51 3.51
C GLN A 79 11.75 6.13 4.70
N SER A 80 13.05 5.86 4.85
CA SER A 80 13.87 6.48 5.90
C SER A 80 13.99 8.00 5.72
N ALA A 81 14.23 8.46 4.50
CA ALA A 81 14.30 9.88 4.18
C ALA A 81 12.95 10.59 4.40
N LEU A 82 11.85 9.96 3.99
CA LEU A 82 10.49 10.45 4.23
C LEU A 82 10.18 10.52 5.73
N ALA A 83 10.55 9.48 6.49
CA ALA A 83 10.35 9.45 7.94
C ALA A 83 11.11 10.58 8.65
N LYS A 84 12.36 10.84 8.25
CA LYS A 84 13.17 11.94 8.77
C LYS A 84 12.56 13.32 8.48
N ALA A 85 11.97 13.48 7.29
CA ALA A 85 11.27 14.71 6.92
C ALA A 85 10.00 14.91 7.76
N ILE A 86 9.25 13.84 8.03
CA ILE A 86 8.08 13.86 8.93
C ILE A 86 8.49 14.13 10.39
N GLU A 87 9.60 13.56 10.85
CA GLU A 87 10.14 13.85 12.18
C GLU A 87 10.50 15.34 12.29
N THR A 88 11.13 15.88 11.26
CA THR A 88 11.44 17.31 11.18
C THR A 88 10.18 18.17 11.20
N SER A 89 9.11 17.81 10.47
CA SER A 89 7.87 18.58 10.48
C SER A 89 7.13 18.56 11.82
N LYS A 90 7.39 17.54 12.66
CA LYS A 90 6.81 17.39 14.01
C LYS A 90 7.74 17.84 15.12
N ALA A 91 8.96 18.26 14.80
CA ALA A 91 9.95 18.68 15.77
C ALA A 91 9.44 19.83 16.63
N ARG A 92 9.89 19.83 17.90
CA ARG A 92 9.49 20.83 18.88
C ARG A 92 10.02 22.20 18.49
N ILE A 93 9.15 23.20 18.62
CA ILE A 93 9.53 24.61 18.49
C ILE A 93 9.83 25.14 19.90
N THR A 94 11.08 25.49 20.14
CA THR A 94 11.54 25.98 21.44
C THR A 94 12.88 26.69 21.32
N ASP A 95 13.09 27.72 22.14
CA ASP A 95 14.39 28.37 22.30
C ASP A 95 15.34 27.57 23.23
N THR A 96 14.82 26.55 23.91
CA THR A 96 15.62 25.69 24.79
C THR A 96 16.46 24.73 23.94
N PRO A 97 17.78 24.67 24.14
CA PRO A 97 18.62 23.71 23.44
C PRO A 97 18.16 22.26 23.72
N PRO A 98 18.20 21.37 22.71
CA PRO A 98 17.91 19.95 22.93
C PRO A 98 18.90 19.37 23.93
N VAL A 99 18.43 18.43 24.74
CA VAL A 99 19.28 17.75 25.74
C VAL A 99 20.43 17.05 25.01
N ALA A 100 21.66 17.32 25.43
CA ALA A 100 22.84 16.75 24.80
C ALA A 100 22.77 15.21 24.81
N GLY A 101 22.98 14.59 23.65
CA GLY A 101 22.97 13.13 23.49
C GLY A 101 21.62 12.51 23.08
N THR A 102 20.52 13.26 23.01
CA THR A 102 19.23 12.72 22.54
C THR A 102 19.12 12.66 21.01
N GLY A 103 19.93 13.44 20.29
CA GLY A 103 19.82 13.59 18.83
C GLY A 103 18.58 14.37 18.38
N GLU A 104 17.81 14.93 19.31
CA GLU A 104 16.59 15.70 19.03
C GLU A 104 16.94 16.98 18.27
N LYS A 105 16.24 17.21 17.16
CA LYS A 105 16.25 18.51 16.47
C LYS A 105 15.11 19.37 16.99
N THR A 106 15.43 20.60 17.36
CA THR A 106 14.44 21.64 17.68
C THR A 106 14.61 22.80 16.72
N TYR A 107 13.56 23.61 16.58
CA TYR A 107 13.54 24.80 15.72
C TYR A 107 13.08 26.00 16.55
N LYS A 108 13.51 27.21 16.18
CA LYS A 108 13.12 28.42 16.94
C LYS A 108 11.75 28.94 16.52
N THR A 109 11.35 28.65 15.28
CA THR A 109 10.09 29.13 14.71
C THR A 109 9.40 28.05 13.87
N GLU A 110 8.10 28.20 13.70
CA GLU A 110 7.29 27.38 12.80
C GLU A 110 7.80 27.46 11.36
N LYS A 111 8.16 28.67 10.90
CA LYS A 111 8.70 28.88 9.56
C LYS A 111 10.01 28.14 9.33
N GLU A 112 10.95 28.23 10.27
CA GLU A 112 12.24 27.54 10.17
C GLU A 112 12.07 26.02 10.09
N ARG A 113 11.17 25.46 10.91
CA ARG A 113 10.81 24.04 10.87
C ARG A 113 10.19 23.65 9.53
N ALA A 114 9.24 24.44 9.05
CA ALA A 114 8.54 24.22 7.79
C ALA A 114 9.51 24.24 6.59
N ASP A 115 10.38 25.24 6.52
CA ASP A 115 11.39 25.37 5.46
C ASP A 115 12.37 24.17 5.48
N ALA A 116 12.80 23.76 6.68
CA ALA A 116 13.66 22.57 6.85
C ALA A 116 12.95 21.26 6.44
N ALA A 117 11.66 21.10 6.79
CA ALA A 117 10.87 19.94 6.40
C ALA A 117 10.67 19.90 4.88
N ILE A 118 10.30 21.02 4.25
CA ILE A 118 10.13 21.14 2.80
C ILE A 118 11.41 20.78 2.08
N ALA A 119 12.57 21.28 2.53
CA ALA A 119 13.86 20.91 1.92
C ALA A 119 14.15 19.40 2.00
N GLN A 120 13.81 18.76 3.12
CA GLN A 120 13.99 17.31 3.28
C GLN A 120 13.00 16.52 2.41
N PHE A 121 11.73 16.94 2.33
CA PHE A 121 10.76 16.32 1.41
C PHE A 121 11.17 16.53 -0.04
N GLN A 122 11.68 17.69 -0.42
CA GLN A 122 12.16 17.95 -1.77
C GLN A 122 13.32 17.03 -2.13
N ALA A 123 14.26 16.81 -1.20
CA ALA A 123 15.29 15.80 -1.39
C ALA A 123 14.71 14.40 -1.60
N VAL A 124 13.57 14.05 -0.99
CA VAL A 124 12.89 12.79 -1.27
C VAL A 124 12.36 12.77 -2.71
N VAL A 125 11.72 13.85 -3.16
CA VAL A 125 11.20 13.98 -4.53
C VAL A 125 12.31 13.88 -5.58
N ASP A 126 13.45 14.51 -5.32
CA ASP A 126 14.56 14.59 -6.28
C ASP A 126 15.32 13.26 -6.40
N ASN A 127 15.43 12.52 -5.30
CA ASN A 127 16.23 11.29 -5.24
C ASN A 127 15.39 10.01 -5.35
N TYR A 128 14.07 10.09 -5.11
CA TYR A 128 13.19 8.93 -5.07
C TYR A 128 11.88 9.21 -5.82
N GLY A 129 11.59 8.36 -6.81
CA GLY A 129 10.31 8.34 -7.51
C GLY A 129 9.23 7.52 -6.79
N GLY A 130 8.13 7.28 -7.49
CA GLY A 130 7.03 6.42 -7.03
C GLY A 130 6.34 6.95 -5.77
N ALA A 131 5.79 6.04 -4.97
CA ALA A 131 4.93 6.38 -3.83
C ALA A 131 5.61 7.26 -2.77
N ALA A 132 6.92 7.13 -2.56
CA ALA A 132 7.65 7.97 -1.60
C ALA A 132 7.77 9.42 -2.09
N GLY A 133 8.15 9.61 -3.36
CA GLY A 133 8.19 10.93 -4.00
C GLY A 133 6.81 11.58 -4.07
N GLU A 134 5.75 10.82 -4.39
CA GLU A 134 4.37 11.34 -4.37
C GLU A 134 3.94 11.80 -2.97
N LYS A 135 4.20 10.99 -1.94
CA LYS A 135 3.90 11.39 -0.55
C LYS A 135 4.70 12.62 -0.13
N ALA A 136 5.96 12.73 -0.54
CA ALA A 136 6.78 13.90 -0.25
C ALA A 136 6.23 15.17 -0.91
N LYS A 137 5.77 15.10 -2.18
CA LYS A 137 5.09 16.23 -2.85
C LYS A 137 3.85 16.68 -2.09
N TYR A 138 3.03 15.72 -1.64
CA TYR A 138 1.86 16.03 -0.81
C TYR A 138 2.23 16.75 0.49
N PHE A 139 3.24 16.25 1.23
CA PHE A 139 3.67 16.90 2.46
C PHE A 139 4.26 18.30 2.22
N ILE A 140 4.96 18.52 1.10
CA ILE A 140 5.41 19.87 0.70
C ILE A 140 4.21 20.79 0.55
N ALA A 141 3.20 20.39 -0.23
CA ALA A 141 2.03 21.23 -0.48
C ALA A 141 1.25 21.55 0.81
N VAL A 142 1.00 20.55 1.66
CA VAL A 142 0.32 20.78 2.95
C VAL A 142 1.14 21.67 3.88
N THR A 143 2.47 21.53 3.90
CA THR A 143 3.33 22.41 4.72
C THR A 143 3.29 23.85 4.19
N LYS A 144 3.22 24.03 2.87
CA LYS A 144 3.10 25.35 2.24
C LYS A 144 1.75 26.04 2.51
N LEU A 145 0.69 25.33 2.93
CA LEU A 145 -0.59 25.99 3.25
C LEU A 145 -0.46 27.12 4.28
N PHE A 146 0.55 27.07 5.16
CA PHE A 146 0.81 28.09 6.18
C PHE A 146 1.71 29.23 5.70
N SER A 147 2.59 28.99 4.73
CA SER A 147 3.65 29.93 4.32
C SER A 147 3.48 30.48 2.90
N ASP A 148 2.89 29.71 1.99
CA ASP A 148 2.58 30.04 0.60
C ASP A 148 1.28 29.33 0.17
N ARG A 149 0.17 29.79 0.75
CA ARG A 149 -1.14 29.18 0.61
C ARG A 149 -1.64 29.13 -0.85
N PRO A 150 -1.48 30.18 -1.69
CA PRO A 150 -1.89 30.11 -3.08
C PRO A 150 -1.17 29.01 -3.87
N ALA A 151 0.16 28.90 -3.73
CA ALA A 151 0.92 27.86 -4.41
C ALA A 151 0.52 26.46 -3.92
N ALA A 152 0.34 26.29 -2.61
CA ALA A 152 -0.11 25.05 -2.00
C ALA A 152 -1.46 24.58 -2.56
N ILE A 153 -2.41 25.50 -2.72
CA ILE A 153 -3.73 25.20 -3.28
C ILE A 153 -3.60 24.69 -4.71
N THR A 154 -2.83 25.36 -5.56
CA THR A 154 -2.60 24.92 -6.94
C THR A 154 -1.93 23.55 -7.00
N GLU A 155 -0.94 23.29 -6.14
CA GLU A 155 -0.29 21.98 -6.04
C GLU A 155 -1.27 20.88 -5.59
N LEU A 156 -2.14 21.16 -4.61
CA LEU A 156 -3.15 20.22 -4.13
C LEU A 156 -4.23 19.94 -5.17
N GLU A 157 -4.69 20.95 -5.91
CA GLU A 157 -5.63 20.78 -7.03
C GLU A 157 -5.06 19.86 -8.10
N ALA A 158 -3.79 20.07 -8.49
CA ALA A 158 -3.12 19.22 -9.46
C ALA A 158 -3.02 17.77 -8.98
N MET A 159 -2.72 17.56 -7.69
CA MET A 159 -2.65 16.22 -7.10
C MET A 159 -4.02 15.54 -6.95
N ALA A 160 -5.08 16.29 -6.63
CA ALA A 160 -6.42 15.77 -6.36
C ALA A 160 -7.12 15.15 -7.58
N ASN A 161 -6.64 15.44 -8.80
CA ASN A 161 -7.17 14.90 -10.05
C ASN A 161 -6.75 13.45 -10.34
N GLY A 162 -5.86 12.86 -9.53
CA GLY A 162 -5.42 11.47 -9.67
C GLY A 162 -6.34 10.45 -8.98
N THR A 163 -5.95 9.18 -9.07
CA THR A 163 -6.61 8.05 -8.36
C THR A 163 -5.73 7.38 -7.32
N SER A 164 -4.48 7.83 -7.15
CA SER A 164 -3.55 7.29 -6.16
C SER A 164 -4.00 7.65 -4.74
N ASP A 165 -3.46 6.95 -3.74
CA ASP A 165 -3.69 7.29 -2.33
C ASP A 165 -3.32 8.74 -2.01
N VAL A 166 -2.26 9.25 -2.65
CA VAL A 166 -1.85 10.65 -2.51
C VAL A 166 -2.89 11.60 -3.12
N ALA A 167 -3.51 11.26 -4.24
CA ALA A 167 -4.59 12.05 -4.81
C ALA A 167 -5.81 12.12 -3.89
N LYS A 168 -6.16 10.99 -3.24
CA LYS A 168 -7.24 10.94 -2.23
C LYS A 168 -6.91 11.83 -1.02
N LEU A 169 -5.67 11.78 -0.51
CA LEU A 169 -5.22 12.67 0.57
C LEU A 169 -5.24 14.15 0.15
N ALA A 170 -4.74 14.46 -1.04
CA ALA A 170 -4.73 15.81 -1.58
C ALA A 170 -6.14 16.36 -1.74
N LYS A 171 -7.08 15.55 -2.22
CA LYS A 171 -8.50 15.91 -2.34
C LYS A 171 -9.13 16.22 -0.98
N PHE A 172 -8.82 15.43 0.04
CA PHE A 172 -9.31 15.68 1.40
C PHE A 172 -8.73 16.96 2.01
N ALA A 173 -7.41 17.15 1.88
CA ALA A 173 -6.75 18.38 2.34
C ALA A 173 -7.27 19.63 1.60
N LEU A 174 -7.52 19.50 0.29
CA LEU A 174 -8.13 20.55 -0.51
C LEU A 174 -9.56 20.86 -0.02
N ALA A 175 -10.38 19.84 0.26
CA ALA A 175 -11.73 20.03 0.80
C ALA A 175 -11.72 20.80 2.13
N GLN A 176 -10.82 20.42 3.06
CA GLN A 176 -10.62 21.15 4.32
C GLN A 176 -10.21 22.61 4.07
N THR A 177 -9.24 22.82 3.17
CA THR A 177 -8.76 24.14 2.78
C THR A 177 -9.88 25.01 2.19
N ARG A 178 -10.76 24.43 1.35
CA ARG A 178 -11.93 25.14 0.79
C ARG A 178 -12.95 25.49 1.88
N ALA A 179 -13.20 24.59 2.83
CA ALA A 179 -14.10 24.85 3.95
C ALA A 179 -13.59 25.98 4.84
N GLU A 180 -12.28 26.01 5.15
CA GLU A 180 -11.64 27.09 5.89
C GLU A 180 -11.76 28.44 5.17
N ASP A 181 -11.74 28.45 3.84
CA ASP A 181 -11.92 29.64 3.01
C ASP A 181 -13.37 30.12 2.89
N GLY A 182 -14.32 29.43 3.53
CA GLY A 182 -15.75 29.70 3.37
C GLY A 182 -16.29 29.26 1.99
N ARG A 183 -15.50 28.53 1.19
CA ARG A 183 -15.92 27.96 -0.10
C ARG A 183 -16.62 26.62 0.13
N PHE A 184 -17.77 26.70 0.79
CA PHE A 184 -18.48 25.52 1.30
C PHE A 184 -19.03 24.61 0.19
N ASP A 185 -19.49 25.17 -0.93
CA ASP A 185 -19.98 24.35 -2.06
C ASP A 185 -18.84 23.52 -2.67
N GLU A 186 -17.67 24.13 -2.90
CA GLU A 186 -16.49 23.42 -3.39
C GLU A 186 -16.02 22.34 -2.40
N ALA A 187 -16.01 22.65 -1.10
CA ALA A 187 -15.66 21.68 -0.06
C ALA A 187 -16.64 20.49 -0.06
N ALA A 188 -17.95 20.76 -0.12
CA ALA A 188 -18.97 19.72 -0.16
C ALA A 188 -18.83 18.83 -1.40
N THR A 189 -18.55 19.40 -2.58
CA THR A 189 -18.30 18.62 -3.80
C THR A 189 -17.11 17.69 -3.62
N LEU A 190 -15.97 18.18 -3.11
CA LEU A 190 -14.76 17.37 -2.91
C LEU A 190 -14.97 16.23 -1.90
N TYR A 191 -15.71 16.48 -0.80
CA TYR A 191 -16.05 15.43 0.16
C TYR A 191 -17.00 14.38 -0.45
N ASN A 192 -18.00 14.78 -1.23
CA ASN A 192 -18.89 13.83 -1.92
C ASN A 192 -18.12 12.99 -2.96
N GLU A 193 -17.17 13.59 -3.68
CA GLU A 193 -16.29 12.83 -4.58
C GLU A 193 -15.49 11.77 -3.84
N LEU A 194 -14.95 12.08 -2.65
CA LEU A 194 -14.25 11.10 -1.81
C LEU A 194 -15.17 9.96 -1.35
N LEU A 195 -16.41 10.27 -0.96
CA LEU A 195 -17.40 9.26 -0.55
C LEU A 195 -17.82 8.34 -1.70
N GLY A 196 -17.79 8.86 -2.93
CA GLY A 196 -18.09 8.11 -4.16
C GLY A 196 -16.96 7.20 -4.65
N MET A 197 -15.77 7.23 -4.04
CA MET A 197 -14.64 6.40 -4.49
C MET A 197 -14.82 4.93 -4.07
N PRO A 198 -14.50 3.96 -4.95
CA PRO A 198 -14.67 2.53 -4.66
C PRO A 198 -13.66 1.99 -3.64
N ASP A 199 -12.48 2.62 -3.55
CA ASP A 199 -11.38 2.23 -2.66
C ASP A 199 -11.04 3.39 -1.71
N PRO A 200 -11.79 3.56 -0.61
CA PRO A 200 -11.61 4.67 0.30
C PRO A 200 -10.33 4.52 1.12
N LEU A 201 -9.45 5.52 1.03
CA LEU A 201 -8.27 5.61 1.91
C LEU A 201 -8.60 6.22 3.28
N ILE A 202 -9.56 7.15 3.30
CA ILE A 202 -10.04 7.84 4.49
C ILE A 202 -11.36 7.21 4.89
N ALA A 203 -11.54 6.95 6.19
CA ALA A 203 -12.78 6.37 6.68
C ALA A 203 -13.99 7.23 6.28
N LYS A 204 -15.06 6.58 5.81
CA LYS A 204 -16.28 7.29 5.37
C LYS A 204 -16.85 8.16 6.47
N ASP A 205 -16.82 7.70 7.71
CA ASP A 205 -17.29 8.46 8.88
C ASP A 205 -16.49 9.76 9.07
N THR A 206 -15.17 9.74 8.85
CA THR A 206 -14.34 10.95 8.90
C THR A 206 -14.72 11.94 7.80
N VAL A 207 -14.96 11.46 6.58
CA VAL A 207 -15.37 12.32 5.46
C VAL A 207 -16.78 12.87 5.67
N ASN A 208 -17.73 12.04 6.10
CA ASN A 208 -19.10 12.43 6.43
C ASN A 208 -19.15 13.45 7.58
N PHE A 209 -18.29 13.29 8.59
CA PHE A 209 -18.21 14.24 9.71
C PHE A 209 -17.77 15.64 9.23
N GLU A 210 -16.73 15.71 8.40
CA GLU A 210 -16.29 16.98 7.82
C GLU A 210 -17.32 17.58 6.85
N LEU A 211 -18.01 16.74 6.06
CA LEU A 211 -19.13 17.19 5.22
C LEU A 211 -20.29 17.75 6.06
N ALA A 212 -20.62 17.13 7.19
CA ALA A 212 -21.65 17.61 8.10
C ALA A 212 -21.29 19.00 8.67
N LYS A 213 -20.02 19.23 9.06
CA LYS A 213 -19.53 20.55 9.46
C LYS A 213 -19.69 21.59 8.35
N VAL A 214 -19.43 21.22 7.09
CA VAL A 214 -19.67 22.10 5.94
C VAL A 214 -21.16 22.41 5.79
N TYR A 215 -22.04 21.41 5.89
CA TYR A 215 -23.49 21.61 5.82
C TYR A 215 -24.03 22.50 6.95
N GLU A 216 -23.52 22.39 8.18
CA GLU A 216 -23.84 23.34 9.26
C GLU A 216 -23.52 24.78 8.84
N LYS A 217 -22.34 25.01 8.24
CA LYS A 217 -21.93 26.34 7.77
C LYS A 217 -22.75 26.84 6.58
N GLN A 218 -23.35 25.95 5.81
CA GLN A 218 -24.29 26.29 4.73
C GLN A 218 -25.73 26.52 5.23
N GLY A 219 -26.03 26.30 6.52
CA GLY A 219 -27.39 26.34 7.06
C GLY A 219 -28.23 25.11 6.71
N LYS A 220 -27.61 24.06 6.17
CA LYS A 220 -28.22 22.75 5.87
C LYS A 220 -28.24 21.87 7.13
N THR A 221 -28.94 22.36 8.15
CA THR A 221 -28.93 21.77 9.49
C THR A 221 -29.50 20.35 9.51
N ALA A 222 -30.53 20.07 8.71
CA ALA A 222 -31.14 18.75 8.64
C ALA A 222 -30.17 17.72 8.04
N GLU A 223 -29.51 18.06 6.93
CA GLU A 223 -28.53 17.21 6.28
C GLU A 223 -27.29 16.98 7.16
N ALA A 224 -26.84 18.00 7.90
CA ALA A 224 -25.77 17.84 8.88
C ALA A 224 -26.17 16.88 10.02
N ALA A 225 -27.36 17.07 10.59
CA ALA A 225 -27.90 16.19 11.64
C ALA A 225 -28.06 14.74 11.15
N ASP A 226 -28.50 14.54 9.90
CA ASP A 226 -28.57 13.21 9.28
C ASP A 226 -27.21 12.50 9.26
N LEU A 227 -26.16 13.19 8.82
CA LEU A 227 -24.81 12.64 8.76
C LEU A 227 -24.28 12.32 10.17
N TYR A 228 -24.42 13.24 11.12
CA TYR A 228 -23.99 13.01 12.50
C TYR A 228 -24.72 11.83 13.15
N PHE A 229 -26.03 11.74 12.94
CA PHE A 229 -26.82 10.61 13.42
C PHE A 229 -26.35 9.28 12.83
N GLN A 230 -26.12 9.21 11.52
CA GLN A 230 -25.66 7.97 10.89
C GLN A 230 -24.31 7.52 11.48
N ILE A 231 -23.35 8.44 11.63
CA ILE A 231 -22.03 8.14 12.21
C ILE A 231 -22.19 7.59 13.64
N ALA A 232 -22.91 8.31 14.50
CA ALA A 232 -23.04 7.93 15.89
C ALA A 232 -23.87 6.65 16.08
N LYS A 233 -24.95 6.48 15.29
CA LYS A 233 -25.77 5.27 15.31
C LYS A 233 -24.98 4.04 14.88
N THR A 234 -24.29 4.08 13.74
CA THR A 234 -23.49 2.95 13.25
C THR A 234 -22.42 2.55 14.27
N ALA A 235 -21.76 3.53 14.91
CA ALA A 235 -20.80 3.24 15.96
C ALA A 235 -21.45 2.64 17.23
N SER A 236 -22.65 3.07 17.62
CA SER A 236 -23.37 2.52 18.78
C SER A 236 -23.84 1.08 18.59
N GLU A 237 -24.10 0.68 17.35
CA GLU A 237 -24.55 -0.66 16.97
C GLU A 237 -23.39 -1.61 16.65
N ALA A 238 -22.16 -1.11 16.63
CA ALA A 238 -20.97 -1.89 16.30
C ALA A 238 -20.70 -2.96 17.37
N LYS A 239 -20.42 -4.18 16.92
CA LYS A 239 -20.10 -5.33 17.76
C LYS A 239 -18.82 -6.01 17.29
N ASP A 240 -18.07 -6.57 18.24
CA ASP A 240 -16.91 -7.39 17.95
C ASP A 240 -17.32 -8.80 17.47
N ALA A 241 -16.32 -9.64 17.18
CA ALA A 241 -16.56 -11.01 16.72
C ALA A 241 -17.32 -11.88 17.74
N ASP A 242 -17.26 -11.53 19.02
CA ASP A 242 -17.96 -12.21 20.11
C ASP A 242 -19.36 -11.63 20.37
N GLY A 243 -19.79 -10.66 19.55
CA GLY A 243 -21.09 -10.00 19.66
C GLY A 243 -21.17 -8.96 20.78
N LYS A 244 -20.04 -8.58 21.39
CA LYS A 244 -19.98 -7.54 22.42
C LYS A 244 -19.93 -6.16 21.77
N ALA A 245 -20.56 -5.19 22.42
CA ALA A 245 -20.56 -3.82 21.93
C ALA A 245 -19.14 -3.24 21.89
N ILE A 246 -18.81 -2.59 20.78
CA ILE A 246 -17.56 -1.84 20.63
C ILE A 246 -17.81 -0.43 21.16
N SER A 247 -16.88 0.08 21.98
CA SER A 247 -16.93 1.49 22.39
C SER A 247 -16.85 2.41 21.16
N MET A 248 -17.76 3.39 21.09
CA MET A 248 -17.71 4.45 20.09
C MET A 248 -16.33 5.13 20.08
N GLY A 249 -15.75 5.27 18.88
CA GLY A 249 -14.54 6.05 18.65
C GLY A 249 -14.80 7.56 18.79
N GLN A 250 -13.73 8.37 18.81
CA GLN A 250 -13.82 9.82 19.03
C GLN A 250 -14.75 10.52 18.03
N THR A 251 -14.58 10.29 16.72
CA THR A 251 -15.44 10.92 15.69
C THR A 251 -16.93 10.64 15.89
N ALA A 252 -17.30 9.44 16.37
CA ALA A 252 -18.69 9.11 16.65
C ALA A 252 -19.23 9.77 17.92
N ARG A 253 -18.40 9.94 18.94
CA ARG A 253 -18.75 10.72 20.14
C ARG A 253 -18.94 12.18 19.80
N ASP A 254 -18.02 12.76 19.03
CA ASP A 254 -18.12 14.15 18.56
C ASP A 254 -19.36 14.33 17.67
N ALA A 255 -19.68 13.34 16.83
CA ALA A 255 -20.90 13.35 16.02
C ALA A 255 -22.16 13.32 16.89
N LYS A 256 -22.18 12.49 17.95
CA LYS A 256 -23.30 12.45 18.90
C LYS A 256 -23.46 13.80 19.60
N GLU A 257 -22.38 14.40 20.09
CA GLU A 257 -22.42 15.74 20.73
C GLU A 257 -22.94 16.81 19.76
N LYS A 258 -22.47 16.81 18.52
CA LYS A 258 -22.97 17.69 17.48
C LYS A 258 -24.46 17.47 17.21
N LEU A 259 -24.89 16.21 17.09
CA LEU A 259 -26.30 15.90 16.91
C LEU A 259 -27.14 16.35 18.11
N GLU A 260 -26.68 16.18 19.34
CA GLU A 260 -27.39 16.67 20.54
C GLU A 260 -27.63 18.18 20.48
N SER A 261 -26.70 18.94 19.90
CA SER A 261 -26.87 20.39 19.72
C SER A 261 -27.84 20.77 18.59
N LEU A 262 -27.92 19.96 17.52
CA LEU A 262 -28.73 20.26 16.33
C LEU A 262 -30.14 19.65 16.38
N ASP A 263 -30.26 18.43 16.89
CA ASP A 263 -31.48 17.64 17.04
C ASP A 263 -31.42 16.74 18.30
N PRO A 264 -31.72 17.31 19.49
CA PRO A 264 -31.68 16.57 20.75
C PRO A 264 -32.68 15.42 20.83
N ALA A 265 -33.77 15.47 20.06
CA ALA A 265 -34.79 14.43 20.07
C ALA A 265 -34.23 13.16 19.43
N ARG A 266 -33.60 13.32 18.27
CA ARG A 266 -32.99 12.22 17.52
C ARG A 266 -31.72 11.68 18.15
N ALA A 267 -30.95 12.53 18.83
CA ALA A 267 -29.79 12.07 19.61
C ALA A 267 -30.15 11.03 20.69
N LYS A 268 -31.34 11.15 21.31
CA LYS A 268 -31.83 10.19 22.32
C LYS A 268 -32.14 8.82 21.76
N GLU A 269 -32.26 8.66 20.44
CA GLU A 269 -32.46 7.36 19.80
C GLU A 269 -31.17 6.52 19.79
N ILE A 270 -30.00 7.16 19.92
CA ILE A 270 -28.70 6.48 19.93
C ILE A 270 -28.45 5.91 21.32
N LYS A 271 -28.59 4.59 21.45
CA LYS A 271 -28.36 3.87 22.70
C LYS A 271 -26.87 3.88 23.05
N GLU A 272 -26.53 4.37 24.24
CA GLU A 272 -25.18 4.21 24.79
C GLU A 272 -24.94 2.72 25.06
N ALA A 273 -23.88 2.14 24.51
CA ALA A 273 -23.49 0.77 24.88
C ALA A 273 -23.18 0.75 26.38
N GLU A 274 -23.88 -0.07 27.16
CA GLU A 274 -23.58 -0.29 28.58
C GLU A 274 -22.11 -0.69 28.70
N GLN A 275 -21.28 0.18 29.28
CA GLN A 275 -19.92 -0.20 29.61
C GLN A 275 -20.00 -1.38 30.59
N PRO A 276 -19.32 -2.51 30.34
CA PRO A 276 -19.24 -3.57 31.33
C PRO A 276 -18.63 -2.94 32.59
N ASN A 277 -19.44 -2.86 33.64
CA ASN A 277 -19.08 -2.20 34.89
C ASN A 277 -17.80 -2.87 35.42
N PRO A 278 -16.63 -2.17 35.47
CA PRO A 278 -15.37 -2.80 35.87
C PRO A 278 -15.38 -3.27 37.34
N PHE A 279 -16.41 -2.89 38.10
CA PHE A 279 -16.64 -3.27 39.50
C PHE A 279 -17.85 -4.19 39.69
N GLY A 280 -18.33 -4.87 38.64
CA GLY A 280 -19.47 -5.79 38.66
C GLY A 280 -19.18 -7.12 39.40
N GLY A 281 -18.99 -7.04 40.71
CA GLY A 281 -18.81 -8.19 41.60
C GLY A 281 -18.94 -7.76 43.05
N GLY A 282 -20.09 -7.14 43.39
CA GLY A 282 -20.43 -6.91 44.79
C GLY A 282 -20.49 -8.23 45.53
N LEU A 283 -19.45 -8.54 46.31
CA LEU A 283 -19.51 -9.58 47.32
C LEU A 283 -20.72 -9.30 48.22
N PRO A 284 -21.65 -10.26 48.40
CA PRO A 284 -22.68 -10.11 49.41
C PRO A 284 -21.99 -10.07 50.77
N ILE A 285 -21.93 -8.90 51.40
CA ILE A 285 -21.67 -8.81 52.84
C ILE A 285 -22.96 -9.29 53.53
N GLY A 286 -23.04 -10.61 53.68
CA GLY A 286 -24.02 -11.28 54.52
C GLY A 286 -23.42 -11.52 55.90
N MET A 287 -23.98 -10.79 56.88
CA MET A 287 -23.96 -10.94 58.36
C MET A 287 -22.65 -11.34 59.06
#